data_AF-A0A9D8RMW3-F1
#
_entry.id   AF-A0A9D8RMW3-F1
#
_cell.length_a   1.000
_cell.length_b   1.000
_cell.length_c   1.000
_cell.angle_alpha   90.00
_cell.angle_beta   90.00
_cell.angle_gamma   90.00
#
_symmetry.space_group_name_H-M   'P 1'
#
loop_
_entity.id
_entity.type
_entity.pdbx_description
1 polymer ?
#
loop_
_entity_poly.entity_id
_entity_poly.type
_entity_poly.pdbx_seq_one_letter_code
_entity_poly.pdbx_strand_id
1 'polypeptide(L)' 'NTTEEQVEAWLKIVEQIAPRQVMIYSLDRDTPCPTLEKVGREELCRIAERVEALGIACSVA' A
#
# COMPACT_ATOMS: atom_id res chain seq x y z
N ASN A 1 -3.54 -8.64 1.06
CA ASN A 1 -2.49 -7.66 0.75
C ASN A 1 -2.47 -6.46 1.69
N THR A 2 -3.33 -6.41 2.70
CA THR A 2 -3.44 -5.27 3.64
C THR A 2 -3.45 -5.72 5.09
N THR A 3 -3.11 -6.99 5.38
CA THR A 3 -2.86 -7.37 6.77
C THR A 3 -1.57 -6.69 7.25
N GLU A 4 -1.50 -6.37 8.54
CA GLU A 4 -0.35 -5.67 9.12
C GLU A 4 0.98 -6.37 8.81
N GLU A 5 1.00 -7.71 8.90
CA GLU A 5 2.16 -8.54 8.57
C GLU A 5 2.62 -8.38 7.12
N GLN A 6 1.66 -8.28 6.18
CA GLN A 6 1.95 -8.09 4.76
C GLN A 6 2.47 -6.69 4.47
N VAL A 7 1.87 -5.66 5.09
CA VAL A 7 2.28 -4.26 4.94
C VAL A 7 3.68 -4.06 5.51
N GLU A 8 3.95 -4.61 6.70
CA GLU A 8 5.26 -4.51 7.36
C GLU A 8 6.36 -5.22 6.56
N ALA A 9 6.09 -6.42 6.05
CA ALA A 9 7.03 -7.12 5.17
C ALA A 9 7.32 -6.34 3.89
N TRP A 10 6.30 -5.70 3.30
CA TRP A 10 6.45 -4.87 2.11
C TRP A 10 7.23 -3.57 2.40
N LEU A 11 6.98 -2.90 3.52
CA LEU A 11 7.71 -1.68 3.90
C LEU A 11 9.21 -1.92 4.05
N LYS A 12 9.62 -3.06 4.62
CA LYS A 12 11.04 -3.45 4.70
C LYS A 12 11.68 -3.58 3.33
N ILE A 13 10.95 -4.11 2.35
CA ILE A 13 11.43 -4.21 0.97
C ILE A 13 11.54 -2.83 0.33
N VAL A 14 10.53 -1.97 0.53
CA VAL A 14 10.53 -0.59 0.02
C VAL A 14 11.69 0.22 0.61
N GLU A 15 11.95 0.09 1.90
CA GLU A 15 13.09 0.71 2.58
C GLU A 15 14.43 0.23 2.00
N GLN A 16 14.58 -1.09 1.77
CA GLN A 16 15.80 -1.66 1.19
C GLN A 16 16.04 -1.23 -0.25
N ILE A 17 14.98 -1.12 -1.06
CA ILE A 17 15.08 -0.69 -2.46
C ILE A 17 15.31 0.82 -2.55
N ALA A 18 14.79 1.60 -1.60
CA ALA A 18 14.81 3.06 -1.57
C ALA A 18 14.38 3.70 -2.92
N PRO A 19 13.17 3.40 -3.43
CA PRO A 19 12.68 3.97 -4.67
C PRO A 19 12.46 5.48 -4.55
N ARG A 20 12.51 6.20 -5.68
CA ARG A 20 12.18 7.64 -5.70
C ARG A 20 10.72 7.95 -5.36
N GLN A 21 9.80 7.05 -5.71
CA GLN A 21 8.37 7.24 -5.51
C GLN A 21 7.64 5.90 -5.47
N VAL A 22 6.56 5.85 -4.70
CA VAL A 22 5.62 4.72 -4.62
C VAL A 22 4.20 5.21 -4.94
N MET A 23 3.42 4.35 -5.59
CA MET A 23 2.00 4.60 -5.86
C MET A 23 1.19 3.43 -5.30
N ILE A 24 0.18 3.74 -4.49
CA ILE A 24 -0.72 2.78 -3.85
C ILE A 24 -2.11 2.98 -4.45
N TYR A 25 -2.76 1.90 -4.87
CA TYR A 25 -4.09 1.98 -5.48
C TYR A 25 -4.97 0.80 -5.05
N SER A 26 -6.29 1.03 -5.05
CA SER A 26 -7.28 0.00 -4.76
C SER A 26 -7.52 -0.93 -5.95
N LEU A 27 -8.22 -2.04 -5.71
CA LEU A 27 -8.74 -2.88 -6.78
C LEU A 27 -9.84 -2.12 -7.54
N ASP A 28 -9.56 -1.79 -8.80
CA ASP A 28 -10.48 -1.03 -9.64
C ASP A 28 -11.60 -1.93 -10.22
N ARG A 29 -11.30 -3.20 -10.49
CA ARG A 29 -12.21 -4.16 -11.14
C ARG A 29 -12.86 -5.12 -10.16
N ASP A 30 -14.08 -5.53 -10.47
CA ASP A 30 -14.70 -6.67 -9.80
C ASP A 30 -13.85 -7.91 -10.04
N THR A 31 -13.45 -8.52 -8.94
CA THR A 31 -12.61 -9.72 -8.96
C THR A 31 -13.54 -10.92 -8.74
N PRO A 32 -13.41 -12.04 -9.50
CA PRO A 32 -14.24 -13.23 -9.30
C PRO A 32 -13.95 -13.97 -7.98
N CYS A 33 -13.29 -13.31 -7.02
CA CYS A 33 -12.97 -13.81 -5.71
C CYS A 33 -13.95 -13.19 -4.68
N PRO A 34 -14.97 -13.94 -4.22
CA PRO A 34 -16.04 -13.41 -3.38
C PRO A 34 -15.58 -13.01 -1.97
N THR A 35 -14.38 -13.41 -1.56
CA THR A 35 -13.80 -13.06 -0.25
C THR A 35 -12.90 -11.83 -0.30
N LEU A 36 -12.72 -11.22 -1.47
CA LEU A 36 -11.84 -10.07 -1.65
C LEU A 36 -12.61 -8.77 -1.40
N GLU A 37 -12.24 -8.06 -0.34
CA GLU A 37 -12.83 -6.77 -0.01
C GLU A 37 -11.97 -5.62 -0.56
N LYS A 38 -12.62 -4.62 -1.17
CA LYS A 38 -11.94 -3.41 -1.59
C LYS A 38 -11.45 -2.66 -0.37
N VAL A 39 -10.15 -2.37 -0.36
CA VAL A 39 -9.52 -1.57 0.67
C VAL A 39 -10.04 -0.13 0.52
N GLY A 40 -10.54 0.43 1.63
CA GLY A 40 -10.99 1.81 1.67
C GLY A 40 -9.83 2.79 1.51
N ARG A 41 -10.13 4.00 1.01
CA ARG A 41 -9.13 5.04 0.79
C ARG A 41 -8.37 5.42 2.05
N GLU A 42 -9.02 5.43 3.21
CA GLU A 42 -8.38 5.74 4.50
C GLU A 42 -7.24 4.78 4.82
N GLU A 43 -7.43 3.49 4.57
CA GLU A 43 -6.41 2.48 4.84
C GLU A 43 -5.25 2.61 3.86
N LEU A 44 -5.52 2.91 2.59
CA LEU A 44 -4.47 3.23 1.61
C LEU A 44 -3.66 4.47 2.02
N CYS A 45 -4.32 5.50 2.55
CA CYS A 45 -3.64 6.69 3.08
C CYS A 45 -2.75 6.35 4.27
N ARG A 46 -3.20 5.51 5.21
CA ARG A 46 -2.35 5.07 6.34
C ARG A 46 -1.10 4.34 5.88
N ILE A 47 -1.21 3.49 4.87
CA ILE A 47 -0.05 2.80 4.29
C ILE A 47 0.86 3.82 3.59
N ALA A 48 0.31 4.80 2.88
CA ALA A 48 1.07 5.87 2.23
C ALA A 48 1.86 6.71 3.24
N GLU A 49 1.26 7.11 4.36
CA GLU A 49 1.93 7.84 5.45
C GLU A 49 3.13 7.06 6.00
N ARG A 50 3.04 5.74 6.11
CA ARG A 50 4.17 4.88 6.54
C ARG A 50 5.30 4.89 5.52
N VAL A 51 5.00 4.92 4.22
CA VAL A 51 6.03 5.03 3.17
C VAL A 51 6.67 6.42 3.17
N GLU A 52 5.87 7.47 3.36
CA GLU A 52 6.38 8.85 3.46
C GLU A 52 7.27 9.05 4.69
N ALA A 53 6.97 8.37 5.80
CA ALA A 53 7.82 8.35 6.99
C ALA A 53 9.21 7.74 6.74
N LEU A 54 9.37 6.90 5.70
CA LEU A 54 10.67 6.39 5.24
C LEU A 54 11.41 7.38 4.31
N GLY A 55 10.83 8.57 4.08
CA GLY A 55 11.40 9.60 3.19
C GLY A 55 11.13 9.35 1.70
N ILE A 56 10.18 8.47 1.37
CA ILE A 56 9.85 8.11 -0.01
C ILE A 56 8.52 8.77 -0.39
N ALA A 57 8.50 9.50 -1.51
CA ALA A 57 7.27 10.14 -1.98
C ALA A 57 6.20 9.08 -2.28
N CYS A 58 4.99 9.24 -1.73
CA CYS A 58 3.89 8.31 -1.97
C CYS A 58 2.70 9.02 -2.64
N SER A 59 1.91 8.28 -3.41
CA SER A 59 0.68 8.78 -4.03
C SER A 59 -0.41 7.71 -3.96
N VAL A 60 -1.64 8.13 -3.66
CA VAL A 60 -2.80 7.23 -3.53
C VAL A 60 -3.78 7.50 -4.65
N ALA A 61 -4.22 6.45 -5.35
CA ALA A 61 -5.23 6.50 -6.42
C ALA A 61 -6.46 5.63 -6.12
#